data_AF-A0A9Q3V0M2-F1
#
_entry.id   AF-A0A9Q3V0M2-F1
#
_cell.length_a   1.000
_cell.length_b   1.000
_cell.length_c   1.000
_cell.angle_alpha   90.00
_cell.angle_beta   90.00
_cell.angle_gamma   90.00
#
_symmetry.space_group_name_H-M   'P 1'
#
loop_
_entity.id
_entity.type
_entity.pdbx_description
1 polymer ?
#
loop_
_entity_poly.entity_id
_entity_poly.type
_entity_poly.pdbx_seq_one_letter_code
_entity_poly.pdbx_strand_id
1 'polypeptide(L)'
;MKLSLAIVALALAVPTVSYAQDSIAVVSTDEYPNTFSSGSANISPFTQKSKRFNDWAVSFGAGVPLIQSADLTSIKNGNGKNLFGYSAYVSIDKAITHAFGLKVQYDRGETRQGWFNTKDSAPDANAVGARTQYDAISLLGDINFSNLLRRVDNKSTYRWAIHGYAGVGALAFRAYQKDATGQSLVSEVKPFKLNSLFGQAGAGVKFKVNRRLDIETRLMYVYSGSDEFDGGGAQYSAINQREEQVSDNFFNATVGLSLKLGKHESHLMWHDPLQEIYYKLDVLANKNQDIEVCKKGDADNDGVCDDWDRQLDTPAGARVDGAGVALDADLDGVIDLYDKCVTVPGPVENQGCPLAPTEPSGPVKEITTNMEGIEFDFNSDRILPNNTPILNNAVNYINSSNATYTVIGATDTKGTDEYNQKLSERRANSVKNYLIKNGVGKDKINAVGRGEKDLKYPECDPAEKCPEWKNRANRRVYFEAK
;
A
#
# COMPACT_ATOMS: atom_id res chain seq x y z
N MET A 1 15.25 -46.96 17.48
CA MET A 1 13.85 -46.53 17.26
C MET A 1 13.40 -47.04 15.91
N LYS A 2 12.27 -47.75 15.82
CA LYS A 2 11.60 -47.96 14.53
C LYS A 2 11.12 -46.58 14.07
N LEU A 3 11.68 -46.09 12.97
CA LEU A 3 11.29 -44.84 12.34
C LEU A 3 9.79 -44.95 12.00
N SER A 4 8.94 -44.19 12.68
CA SER A 4 7.56 -44.04 12.22
C SER A 4 7.63 -43.13 10.99
N LEU A 5 7.35 -43.68 9.80
CA LEU A 5 7.22 -42.92 8.55
C LEU A 5 6.29 -41.70 8.69
N ALA A 6 5.42 -41.67 9.71
CA ALA A 6 4.51 -40.57 9.99
C ALA A 6 5.21 -39.25 10.32
N ILE A 7 6.40 -39.25 10.93
CA ILE A 7 7.11 -38.01 11.32
C ILE A 7 7.68 -37.30 10.08
N VAL A 8 8.24 -38.07 9.14
CA VAL A 8 8.72 -37.55 7.85
C VAL A 8 7.54 -37.10 6.99
N ALA A 9 6.42 -37.84 7.02
CA ALA A 9 5.20 -37.47 6.31
C ALA A 9 4.56 -36.18 6.84
N LEU A 10 4.55 -35.96 8.16
CA LEU A 10 3.99 -34.74 8.76
C LEU A 10 4.84 -33.51 8.44
N ALA A 11 6.18 -33.63 8.49
CA ALA A 11 7.11 -32.55 8.10
C ALA A 11 7.01 -32.21 6.59
N LEU A 12 6.75 -33.21 5.74
CA LEU A 12 6.50 -33.01 4.30
C LEU A 12 5.08 -32.53 3.97
N ALA A 13 4.13 -32.61 4.91
CA ALA A 13 2.75 -32.17 4.72
C ALA A 13 2.49 -30.70 5.13
N VAL A 14 3.40 -30.05 5.86
CA VAL A 14 3.24 -28.63 6.23
C VAL A 14 3.20 -27.65 5.03
N PRO A 15 3.86 -27.88 3.87
CA PRO A 15 3.76 -26.95 2.74
C PRO A 15 2.36 -26.88 2.10
N THR A 16 1.46 -27.83 2.38
CA THR A 16 0.12 -27.85 1.78
C THR A 16 -0.91 -27.04 2.54
N VAL A 17 -0.60 -26.59 3.77
CA VAL A 17 -1.56 -25.85 4.62
C VAL A 17 -1.36 -24.33 4.56
N SER A 18 -0.34 -23.82 3.86
CA SER A 18 -0.11 -22.37 3.69
C SER A 18 -0.75 -21.76 2.44
N TYR A 19 -1.62 -22.49 1.73
CA TYR A 19 -2.45 -21.98 0.63
C TYR A 19 -3.85 -21.64 1.14
N ALA A 20 -3.98 -20.64 2.00
CA ALA A 20 -5.29 -20.13 2.39
C ALA A 20 -5.21 -18.66 2.79
N GLN A 21 -5.08 -17.79 1.78
CA GLN A 21 -5.56 -16.40 1.82
C GLN A 21 -5.43 -15.78 0.43
N ASP A 22 -6.16 -16.32 -0.54
CA ASP A 22 -6.42 -15.65 -1.81
C ASP A 22 -7.92 -15.45 -1.93
N SER A 23 -8.41 -14.27 -1.56
CA SER A 23 -9.60 -13.61 -2.15
C SER A 23 -9.94 -12.32 -1.40
N ILE A 24 -9.34 -11.21 -1.84
CA ILE A 24 -10.05 -9.93 -1.87
C ILE A 24 -9.82 -9.38 -3.28
N ALA A 25 -10.62 -9.87 -4.23
CA ALA A 25 -10.70 -9.27 -5.55
C ALA A 25 -11.54 -7.98 -5.41
N VAL A 26 -10.89 -6.83 -5.46
CA VAL A 26 -11.57 -5.58 -5.82
C VAL A 26 -11.70 -5.60 -7.33
N VAL A 27 -12.91 -5.88 -7.82
CA VAL A 27 -13.30 -5.60 -9.20
C VAL A 27 -13.56 -4.11 -9.28
N SER A 28 -12.68 -3.36 -9.93
CA SER A 28 -12.96 -1.99 -10.35
C SER A 28 -12.81 -1.89 -11.86
N THR A 29 -13.87 -2.28 -12.58
CA THR A 29 -14.14 -1.71 -13.89
C THR A 29 -14.80 -0.34 -13.64
N ASP A 30 -14.21 0.72 -14.21
CA ASP A 30 -14.78 2.08 -14.39
C ASP A 30 -14.54 3.19 -13.35
N GLU A 31 -13.40 3.23 -12.63
CA GLU A 31 -13.02 4.45 -11.89
C GLU A 31 -11.65 5.01 -12.30
N TYR A 32 -11.68 6.30 -12.69
CA TYR A 32 -10.51 7.16 -12.88
C TYR A 32 -9.57 7.11 -11.66
N PRO A 33 -8.24 7.20 -11.86
CA PRO A 33 -7.31 7.19 -10.75
C PRO A 33 -7.55 8.43 -9.87
N ASN A 34 -7.96 8.21 -8.62
CA ASN A 34 -8.08 9.28 -7.65
C ASN A 34 -6.70 9.88 -7.33
N THR A 35 -6.69 11.18 -7.04
CA THR A 35 -5.52 12.05 -6.82
C THR A 35 -4.68 11.71 -5.58
N PHE A 36 -5.00 10.61 -4.88
CA PHE A 36 -4.27 10.12 -3.71
C PHE A 36 -3.54 8.79 -3.97
N SER A 37 -3.68 8.19 -5.16
CA SER A 37 -2.83 7.09 -5.58
C SER A 37 -1.65 7.64 -6.38
N SER A 38 -0.44 7.19 -6.08
CA SER A 38 0.81 7.62 -6.72
C SER A 38 0.95 7.23 -8.20
N GLY A 39 -0.15 7.07 -8.94
CA GLY A 39 -0.15 6.64 -10.35
C GLY A 39 0.45 5.25 -10.57
N SER A 40 0.74 4.48 -9.51
CA SER A 40 1.21 3.10 -9.63
C SER A 40 0.02 2.19 -9.99
N ALA A 41 -0.42 2.25 -11.25
CA ALA A 41 -1.54 1.50 -11.83
C ALA A 41 -1.32 -0.02 -11.94
N ASN A 42 -0.33 -0.60 -11.25
CA ASN A 42 -0.08 -2.04 -11.27
C ASN A 42 -0.33 -2.65 -9.89
N ILE A 43 -1.61 -2.72 -9.49
CA ILE A 43 -2.05 -3.60 -8.41
C ILE A 43 -2.14 -5.01 -9.02
N SER A 44 -1.03 -5.76 -8.98
CA SER A 44 -1.04 -7.16 -9.38
C SER A 44 -1.53 -8.02 -8.20
N PRO A 45 -2.47 -8.96 -8.41
CA PRO A 45 -2.84 -9.90 -7.36
C PRO A 45 -1.60 -10.70 -6.90
N PHE A 46 -1.56 -11.06 -5.62
CA PHE A 46 -0.48 -11.84 -4.99
C PHE A 46 -0.48 -13.31 -5.46
N THR A 47 -0.41 -13.52 -6.77
CA THR A 47 -0.31 -14.85 -7.38
C THR A 47 1.14 -15.31 -7.45
N GLN A 48 1.36 -16.62 -7.54
CA GLN A 48 2.71 -17.17 -7.75
C GLN A 48 3.41 -16.61 -9.01
N LYS A 49 2.65 -16.08 -9.99
CA LYS A 49 3.19 -15.43 -11.19
C LYS A 49 3.83 -14.06 -10.92
N SER A 50 3.39 -13.33 -9.89
CA SER A 50 3.96 -12.02 -9.53
C SER A 50 5.18 -12.12 -8.61
N LYS A 51 5.48 -13.32 -8.09
CA LYS A 51 6.71 -13.54 -7.32
C LYS A 51 7.95 -13.31 -8.18
N ARG A 52 8.87 -12.50 -7.66
CA ARG A 52 10.15 -12.19 -8.31
C ARG A 52 11.31 -13.02 -7.73
N PHE A 53 11.11 -13.66 -6.58
CA PHE A 53 12.16 -14.31 -5.80
C PHE A 53 11.75 -15.71 -5.36
N ASN A 54 12.74 -16.60 -5.25
CA ASN A 54 12.59 -17.84 -4.50
C ASN A 54 12.54 -17.50 -3.01
N ASP A 55 11.60 -18.08 -2.29
CA ASP A 55 11.32 -17.79 -0.88
C ASP A 55 11.32 -19.05 0.00
N TRP A 56 11.57 -20.23 -0.58
CA TRP A 56 11.69 -21.50 0.11
C TRP A 56 13.11 -22.06 -0.03
N ALA A 57 13.59 -22.72 1.02
CA ALA A 57 14.80 -23.52 0.98
C ALA A 57 14.68 -24.76 1.88
N VAL A 58 15.50 -25.78 1.60
CA VAL A 58 15.69 -26.93 2.48
C VAL A 58 17.14 -26.93 2.93
N SER A 59 17.36 -26.89 4.22
CA SER A 59 18.70 -26.88 4.81
C SER A 59 18.96 -28.15 5.58
N PHE A 60 20.17 -28.68 5.51
CA PHE A 60 20.57 -29.85 6.28
C PHE A 60 22.04 -29.73 6.66
N GLY A 61 22.40 -30.23 7.83
CA GLY A 61 23.76 -30.12 8.32
C GLY A 61 24.05 -31.09 9.45
N ALA A 62 25.32 -31.17 9.81
CA ALA A 62 25.80 -31.99 10.91
C ALA A 62 26.79 -31.21 11.75
N GLY A 63 26.94 -31.62 13.00
CA GLY A 63 27.72 -30.87 13.97
C GLY A 63 28.02 -31.64 15.23
N VAL A 64 28.46 -30.87 16.22
CA VAL A 64 28.91 -31.39 17.51
C VAL A 64 28.21 -30.61 18.63
N PRO A 65 27.36 -31.29 19.42
CA PRO A 65 26.82 -30.72 20.64
C PRO A 65 27.83 -30.85 21.78
N LEU A 66 28.00 -29.77 22.54
CA LEU A 66 28.98 -29.60 23.60
C LEU A 66 28.25 -29.09 24.85
N ILE A 67 28.10 -29.96 25.85
CA ILE A 67 27.52 -29.59 27.15
C ILE A 67 28.56 -28.79 27.93
N GLN A 68 28.18 -27.62 28.41
CA GLN A 68 29.08 -26.73 29.16
C GLN A 68 28.45 -26.18 30.43
N SER A 69 27.13 -25.95 30.43
CA SER A 69 26.39 -25.47 31.61
C SER A 69 25.53 -26.61 32.14
N ALA A 70 26.15 -27.53 32.89
CA ALA A 70 25.56 -28.72 33.47
C ALA A 70 26.52 -29.32 34.52
N ASP A 71 26.06 -30.25 35.36
CA ASP A 71 26.91 -30.97 36.31
C ASP A 71 27.97 -31.83 35.62
N LEU A 72 27.56 -32.53 34.56
CA LEU A 72 28.41 -33.29 33.66
C LEU A 72 28.65 -32.50 32.37
N THR A 73 29.88 -31.98 32.25
CA THR A 73 30.31 -31.22 31.07
C THR A 73 31.05 -32.07 30.03
N SER A 74 30.93 -31.67 28.76
CA SER A 74 31.67 -32.21 27.60
C SER A 74 33.09 -31.67 27.51
N ILE A 75 33.30 -30.39 27.83
CA ILE A 75 34.61 -29.72 27.77
C ILE A 75 35.17 -29.62 29.19
N LYS A 76 36.43 -30.00 29.37
CA LYS A 76 37.14 -29.91 30.66
C LYS A 76 38.19 -28.80 30.60
N ASN A 77 38.11 -27.84 31.53
CA ASN A 77 39.05 -26.70 31.64
C ASN A 77 40.34 -27.09 32.37
N GLY A 78 41.10 -28.04 31.83
CA GLY A 78 42.38 -28.50 32.39
C GLY A 78 42.50 -30.02 32.41
N ASN A 79 42.25 -30.64 33.57
CA ASN A 79 42.37 -32.10 33.75
C ASN A 79 41.13 -32.85 33.22
N GLY A 80 41.34 -33.71 32.23
CA GLY A 80 40.31 -34.59 31.64
C GLY A 80 40.37 -34.61 30.13
N LYS A 81 39.65 -35.56 29.50
CA LYS A 81 39.51 -35.62 28.04
C LYS A 81 38.20 -34.96 27.62
N ASN A 82 38.24 -34.11 26.60
CA ASN A 82 37.03 -33.56 26.01
C ASN A 82 36.23 -34.68 25.33
N LEU A 83 34.91 -34.65 25.55
CA LEU A 83 33.98 -35.64 25.04
C LEU A 83 33.11 -35.01 23.96
N PHE A 84 33.06 -35.65 22.79
CA PHE A 84 32.36 -35.12 21.63
C PHE A 84 31.19 -36.00 21.26
N GLY A 85 30.03 -35.35 21.16
CA GLY A 85 28.81 -35.91 20.61
C GLY A 85 28.73 -35.78 19.09
N TYR A 86 27.54 -36.04 18.55
CA TYR A 86 27.19 -35.68 17.18
C TYR A 86 25.78 -35.12 17.13
N SER A 87 25.52 -34.23 16.17
CA SER A 87 24.21 -33.71 15.86
C SER A 87 24.00 -33.68 14.35
N ALA A 88 22.75 -33.82 13.91
CA ALA A 88 22.34 -33.62 12.54
C ALA A 88 20.98 -32.92 12.53
N TYR A 89 20.78 -32.02 11.58
CA TYR A 89 19.52 -31.31 11.41
C TYR A 89 19.05 -31.33 9.97
N VAL A 90 17.74 -31.24 9.80
CA VAL A 90 17.07 -30.90 8.55
C VAL A 90 16.04 -29.83 8.85
N SER A 91 15.99 -28.77 8.04
CA SER A 91 15.03 -27.69 8.17
C SER A 91 14.38 -27.33 6.84
N ILE A 92 13.11 -26.93 6.92
CA ILE A 92 12.39 -26.27 5.85
C ILE A 92 12.34 -24.79 6.19
N ASP A 93 12.88 -23.98 5.30
CA ASP A 93 13.10 -22.56 5.53
C ASP A 93 12.18 -21.75 4.60
N LYS A 94 11.49 -20.77 5.17
CA LYS A 94 10.62 -19.82 4.47
C LYS A 94 11.12 -18.40 4.72
N ALA A 95 11.59 -17.74 3.67
CA ALA A 95 11.83 -16.30 3.71
C ALA A 95 10.49 -15.55 3.63
N ILE A 96 10.23 -14.68 4.60
CA ILE A 96 9.04 -13.81 4.63
C ILE A 96 9.39 -12.45 4.03
N THR A 97 10.56 -11.93 4.39
CA THR A 97 11.14 -10.70 3.84
C THR A 97 12.59 -10.94 3.42
N HIS A 98 13.23 -9.90 2.88
CA HIS A 98 14.67 -9.92 2.58
C HIS A 98 15.56 -10.03 3.83
N ALA A 99 15.01 -9.72 5.01
CA ALA A 99 15.74 -9.73 6.29
C ALA A 99 15.20 -10.74 7.31
N PHE A 100 14.00 -11.30 7.12
CA PHE A 100 13.36 -12.18 8.09
C PHE A 100 12.73 -13.42 7.45
N GLY A 101 12.89 -14.57 8.11
CA GLY A 101 12.32 -15.84 7.70
C GLY A 101 11.98 -16.72 8.89
N LEU A 102 11.26 -17.81 8.61
CA LEU A 102 10.89 -18.85 9.55
C LEU A 102 11.49 -20.18 9.12
N LYS A 103 11.88 -21.02 10.08
CA LYS A 103 12.37 -22.37 9.82
C LYS A 103 11.65 -23.37 10.71
N VAL A 104 11.19 -24.46 10.12
CA VAL A 104 10.78 -25.65 10.86
C VAL A 104 11.94 -26.63 10.80
N GLN A 105 12.51 -26.97 11.95
CA GLN A 105 13.73 -27.76 12.06
C GLN A 105 13.50 -29.02 12.88
N TYR A 106 14.03 -30.14 12.39
CA TYR A 106 14.18 -31.37 13.13
C TYR A 106 15.66 -31.64 13.38
N ASP A 107 16.01 -31.90 14.63
CA ASP A 107 17.36 -32.22 15.10
C ASP A 107 17.39 -33.63 15.68
N ARG A 108 18.50 -34.34 15.44
CA ARG A 108 18.80 -35.62 16.07
C ARG A 108 20.27 -35.66 16.45
N GLY A 109 20.57 -36.10 17.67
CA GLY A 109 21.94 -36.16 18.13
C GLY A 109 22.19 -37.04 19.35
N GLU A 110 23.47 -37.12 19.72
CA GLU A 110 23.95 -37.71 20.97
C GLU A 110 24.98 -36.75 21.57
N THR A 111 24.77 -36.31 22.81
CA THR A 111 25.80 -35.60 23.60
C THR A 111 26.63 -36.60 24.39
N ARG A 112 27.85 -36.18 24.78
CA ARG A 112 28.73 -36.95 25.68
C ARG A 112 29.36 -36.05 26.70
N GLN A 113 29.35 -36.50 27.95
CA GLN A 113 29.71 -35.66 29.08
C GLN A 113 30.22 -36.49 30.27
N GLY A 114 30.86 -35.84 31.22
CA GLY A 114 31.42 -36.47 32.42
C GLY A 114 32.92 -36.74 32.34
N TRP A 115 33.40 -37.68 33.16
CA TRP A 115 34.84 -37.92 33.38
C TRP A 115 35.50 -38.79 32.32
N PHE A 116 34.75 -39.70 31.71
CA PHE A 116 35.23 -40.63 30.70
C PHE A 116 34.15 -40.90 29.64
N ASN A 117 34.57 -41.43 28.48
CA ASN A 117 33.64 -41.77 27.42
C ASN A 117 32.88 -43.04 27.81
N THR A 118 31.55 -43.06 27.69
CA THR A 118 30.72 -44.22 28.04
C THR A 118 31.05 -45.50 27.24
N LYS A 119 31.83 -45.39 26.15
CA LYS A 119 32.39 -46.53 25.43
C LYS A 119 33.51 -47.26 26.21
N ASP A 120 34.25 -46.52 27.04
CA ASP A 120 35.38 -47.03 27.80
C ASP A 120 34.90 -47.53 29.18
N SER A 121 35.68 -48.40 29.83
CA SER A 121 35.42 -48.79 31.23
C SER A 121 35.67 -47.61 32.17
N ALA A 122 34.93 -47.53 33.27
CA ALA A 122 35.14 -46.48 34.27
C ALA A 122 36.58 -46.59 34.82
N PRO A 123 37.34 -45.48 34.85
CA PRO A 123 38.73 -45.49 35.30
C PRO A 123 38.87 -45.72 36.81
N ASP A 124 37.84 -45.38 37.59
CA ASP A 124 37.76 -45.62 39.03
C ASP A 124 36.28 -45.75 39.47
N ALA A 125 36.06 -46.08 40.74
CA ALA A 125 34.72 -46.33 41.31
C ALA A 125 33.83 -45.06 41.42
N ASN A 126 34.43 -43.87 41.42
CA ASN A 126 33.74 -42.58 41.60
C ASN A 126 33.56 -41.83 40.28
N ALA A 127 34.23 -42.27 39.22
CA ALA A 127 34.16 -41.69 37.89
C ALA A 127 32.80 -42.01 37.26
N VAL A 128 32.14 -40.96 36.77
CA VAL A 128 30.86 -41.04 36.07
C VAL A 128 30.99 -40.44 34.69
N GLY A 129 30.51 -41.16 33.69
CA GLY A 129 30.36 -40.70 32.31
C GLY A 129 28.90 -40.82 31.89
N ALA A 130 28.44 -39.91 31.03
CA ALA A 130 27.08 -39.94 30.53
C ALA A 130 27.01 -39.65 29.02
N ARG A 131 25.92 -40.13 28.41
CA ARG A 131 25.55 -39.80 27.03
C ARG A 131 24.05 -39.57 26.95
N THR A 132 23.64 -38.60 26.16
CA THR A 132 22.22 -38.30 25.99
C THR A 132 21.85 -38.29 24.54
N GLN A 133 20.96 -39.21 24.16
CA GLN A 133 20.42 -39.28 22.80
C GLN A 133 19.16 -38.43 22.74
N TYR A 134 19.08 -37.53 21.77
CA TYR A 134 17.97 -36.59 21.66
C TYR A 134 17.41 -36.49 20.25
N ASP A 135 16.13 -36.15 20.20
CA ASP A 135 15.33 -35.83 19.02
C ASP A 135 14.55 -34.55 19.33
N ALA A 136 14.67 -33.52 18.49
CA ALA A 136 14.04 -32.23 18.70
C ALA A 136 13.29 -31.76 17.45
N ILE A 137 12.13 -31.12 17.65
CA ILE A 137 11.40 -30.38 16.61
C ILE A 137 11.24 -28.95 17.10
N SER A 138 11.62 -27.97 16.28
CA SER A 138 11.58 -26.55 16.66
C SER A 138 11.11 -25.64 15.53
N LEU A 139 10.55 -24.51 15.93
CA LEU A 139 10.25 -23.38 15.06
C LEU A 139 11.24 -22.26 15.37
N LEU A 140 11.98 -21.80 14.36
CA LEU A 140 13.02 -20.77 14.47
C LEU A 140 12.66 -19.55 13.63
N GLY A 141 12.91 -18.36 14.17
CA GLY A 141 13.11 -17.15 13.36
C GLY A 141 14.54 -17.11 12.80
N ASP A 142 14.69 -16.63 11.57
CA ASP A 142 15.95 -16.37 10.87
C ASP A 142 16.01 -14.88 10.52
N ILE A 143 16.93 -14.15 11.14
CA ILE A 143 17.18 -12.72 10.86
C ILE A 143 18.48 -12.60 10.08
N ASN A 144 18.44 -12.03 8.88
CA ASN A 144 19.63 -11.71 8.08
C ASN A 144 20.13 -10.30 8.44
N PHE A 145 21.11 -10.24 9.36
CA PHE A 145 21.72 -8.99 9.79
C PHE A 145 22.52 -8.31 8.68
N SER A 146 23.06 -9.07 7.72
CA SER A 146 23.79 -8.49 6.59
C SER A 146 22.89 -7.70 5.64
N ASN A 147 21.60 -8.03 5.55
CA ASN A 147 20.63 -7.20 4.84
C ASN A 147 20.06 -6.10 5.74
N LEU A 148 19.75 -6.41 7.00
CA LEU A 148 19.14 -5.43 7.92
C LEU A 148 20.07 -4.24 8.22
N LEU A 149 21.36 -4.50 8.40
CA LEU A 149 22.37 -3.50 8.76
C LEU A 149 23.21 -3.06 7.55
N ARG A 150 22.74 -3.35 6.33
CA ARG A 150 23.47 -3.00 5.13
C ARG A 150 23.47 -1.48 4.99
N ARG A 151 24.66 -0.92 4.81
CA ARG A 151 24.79 0.49 4.43
C ARG A 151 24.19 0.71 3.05
N VAL A 152 23.42 1.77 2.94
CA VAL A 152 22.68 2.17 1.74
C VAL A 152 23.59 2.49 0.56
N ASP A 153 24.82 2.95 0.80
CA ASP A 153 25.80 3.32 -0.21
C ASP A 153 26.69 2.15 -0.68
N ASN A 154 26.55 0.96 -0.08
CA ASN A 154 27.36 -0.20 -0.45
C ASN A 154 26.78 -0.92 -1.69
N LYS A 155 27.45 -0.78 -2.83
CA LYS A 155 27.06 -1.40 -4.12
C LYS A 155 27.64 -2.81 -4.34
N SER A 156 28.46 -3.33 -3.42
CA SER A 156 29.15 -4.62 -3.62
C SER A 156 28.19 -5.80 -3.51
N THR A 157 28.22 -6.72 -4.48
CA THR A 157 27.57 -8.03 -4.36
C THR A 157 28.25 -8.82 -3.25
N TYR A 158 27.51 -9.21 -2.23
CA TYR A 158 28.06 -9.96 -1.11
C TYR A 158 27.80 -11.46 -1.29
N ARG A 159 28.79 -12.27 -0.91
CA ARG A 159 28.72 -13.73 -0.98
C ARG A 159 28.57 -14.37 0.40
N TRP A 160 28.61 -13.60 1.48
CA TRP A 160 28.44 -14.10 2.83
C TRP A 160 27.47 -13.21 3.60
N ALA A 161 26.62 -13.83 4.42
CA ALA A 161 25.61 -13.16 5.23
C ALA A 161 25.70 -13.66 6.67
N ILE A 162 25.55 -12.75 7.63
CA ILE A 162 25.45 -13.06 9.05
C ILE A 162 23.97 -13.16 9.40
N HIS A 163 23.64 -14.24 10.11
CA HIS A 163 22.28 -14.57 10.51
C HIS A 163 22.18 -14.74 12.02
N GLY A 164 21.04 -14.33 12.57
CA GLY A 164 20.61 -14.66 13.93
C GLY A 164 19.47 -15.66 13.90
N TYR A 165 19.49 -16.61 14.82
CA TYR A 165 18.45 -17.62 14.99
C TYR A 165 17.93 -17.57 16.41
N ALA A 166 16.62 -17.68 16.57
CA ALA A 166 16.00 -17.86 17.88
C ALA A 166 14.68 -18.60 17.72
N GLY A 167 14.36 -19.49 18.67
CA GLY A 167 13.09 -20.18 18.65
C GLY A 167 12.90 -21.17 19.77
N VAL A 168 11.78 -21.88 19.69
CA VAL A 168 11.31 -22.81 20.72
C VAL A 168 10.85 -24.11 20.06
N GLY A 169 10.85 -25.18 20.83
CA GLY A 169 10.48 -26.48 20.31
C GLY A 169 10.19 -27.50 21.40
N ALA A 170 10.05 -28.76 20.97
CA ALA A 170 9.97 -29.92 21.84
C ALA A 170 11.24 -30.77 21.71
N LEU A 171 11.85 -31.15 22.83
CA LEU A 171 13.05 -31.95 22.98
C LEU A 171 12.70 -33.25 23.70
N ALA A 172 12.86 -34.37 22.99
CA ALA A 172 12.78 -35.70 23.56
C ALA A 172 14.19 -36.25 23.73
N PHE A 173 14.47 -36.91 24.86
CA PHE A 173 15.79 -37.46 25.09
C PHE A 173 15.80 -38.69 26.00
N ARG A 174 16.91 -39.42 25.93
CA ARG A 174 17.27 -40.53 26.81
C ARG A 174 18.69 -40.34 27.30
N ALA A 175 18.83 -40.11 28.59
CA ALA A 175 20.11 -39.91 29.24
C ALA A 175 20.57 -41.22 29.91
N TYR A 176 21.78 -41.64 29.55
CA TYR A 176 22.41 -42.84 30.09
C TYR A 176 23.62 -42.45 30.94
N GLN A 177 23.71 -43.03 32.12
CA GLN A 177 24.85 -42.89 33.01
C GLN A 177 25.67 -44.19 32.99
N LYS A 178 26.99 -44.07 33.05
CA LYS A 178 27.92 -45.19 33.21
C LYS A 178 28.85 -44.93 34.39
N ASP A 179 28.93 -45.92 35.26
CA ASP A 179 29.83 -45.98 36.40
C ASP A 179 30.62 -47.31 36.38
N ALA A 180 31.29 -47.66 37.48
CA ALA A 180 32.05 -48.91 37.59
C ALA A 180 31.18 -50.18 37.57
N THR A 181 29.89 -50.09 37.83
CA THR A 181 28.95 -51.23 37.85
C THR A 181 28.34 -51.52 36.49
N GLY A 182 28.29 -50.53 35.61
CA GLY A 182 27.78 -50.67 34.26
C GLY A 182 27.12 -49.40 33.75
N GLN A 183 26.34 -49.54 32.68
CA GLN A 183 25.58 -48.43 32.10
C GLN A 183 24.09 -48.63 32.34
N SER A 184 23.43 -47.62 32.87
CA SER A 184 21.99 -47.60 33.14
C SER A 184 21.31 -46.42 32.45
N LEU A 185 20.01 -46.55 32.19
CA LEU A 185 19.16 -45.43 31.75
C LEU A 185 18.72 -44.68 33.00
N VAL A 186 19.03 -43.39 33.10
CA VAL A 186 18.75 -42.58 34.30
C VAL A 186 17.60 -41.59 34.09
N SER A 187 17.39 -41.12 32.86
CA SER A 187 16.28 -40.21 32.53
C SER A 187 15.73 -40.47 31.12
N GLU A 188 14.42 -40.33 30.96
CA GLU A 188 13.72 -40.38 29.67
C GLU A 188 12.62 -39.31 29.61
N VAL A 189 12.73 -38.41 28.63
CA VAL A 189 11.67 -37.45 28.27
C VAL A 189 11.11 -37.82 26.91
N LYS A 190 9.81 -38.11 26.87
CA LYS A 190 9.08 -38.47 25.65
C LYS A 190 8.60 -37.22 24.90
N PRO A 191 8.53 -37.23 23.56
CA PRO A 191 8.07 -36.09 22.78
C PRO A 191 6.60 -35.75 23.09
N PHE A 192 6.24 -34.48 22.87
CA PHE A 192 4.87 -33.93 23.01
C PHE A 192 4.30 -33.90 24.45
N LYS A 193 5.15 -33.88 25.47
CA LYS A 193 4.76 -33.57 26.85
C LYS A 193 5.10 -32.12 27.20
N LEU A 194 4.35 -31.49 28.11
CA LEU A 194 4.58 -30.10 28.52
C LEU A 194 5.99 -29.85 29.09
N ASN A 195 6.60 -30.86 29.69
CA ASN A 195 7.98 -30.81 30.21
C ASN A 195 9.07 -31.07 29.14
N SER A 196 8.69 -31.19 27.86
CA SER A 196 9.64 -31.35 26.76
C SER A 196 9.95 -30.03 26.04
N LEU A 197 9.43 -28.89 26.51
CA LEU A 197 9.66 -27.61 25.86
C LEU A 197 11.10 -27.14 26.07
N PHE A 198 11.76 -26.73 24.98
CA PHE A 198 13.11 -26.21 25.00
C PHE A 198 13.21 -24.92 24.18
N GLY A 199 14.24 -24.12 24.46
CA GLY A 199 14.56 -22.90 23.73
C GLY A 199 15.92 -23.00 23.06
N GLN A 200 16.10 -22.33 21.93
CA GLN A 200 17.43 -22.19 21.34
C GLN A 200 17.61 -20.83 20.68
N ALA A 201 18.82 -20.31 20.77
CA ALA A 201 19.22 -19.07 20.11
C ALA A 201 20.68 -19.13 19.70
N GLY A 202 21.03 -18.47 18.61
CA GLY A 202 22.38 -18.55 18.08
C GLY A 202 22.63 -17.64 16.90
N ALA A 203 23.83 -17.76 16.36
CA ALA A 203 24.26 -17.02 15.18
C ALA A 203 24.77 -17.99 14.12
N GLY A 204 24.74 -17.56 12.88
CA GLY A 204 25.36 -18.30 11.79
C GLY A 204 25.88 -17.41 10.69
N VAL A 205 26.66 -18.04 9.83
CA VAL A 205 27.21 -17.44 8.62
C VAL A 205 26.74 -18.30 7.45
N LYS A 206 26.08 -17.67 6.49
CA LYS A 206 25.72 -18.30 5.21
C LYS A 206 26.66 -17.80 4.13
N PHE A 207 27.19 -18.69 3.31
CA PHE A 207 28.01 -18.38 2.15
C PHE A 207 27.31 -18.83 0.87
N LYS A 208 27.06 -17.89 -0.05
CA LYS A 208 26.44 -18.11 -1.35
C LYS A 208 27.44 -18.74 -2.31
N VAL A 209 27.32 -20.06 -2.49
CA VAL A 209 28.10 -20.81 -3.48
C VAL A 209 27.61 -20.48 -4.88
N ASN A 210 26.30 -20.62 -5.11
CA ASN A 210 25.65 -20.29 -6.37
C ASN A 210 24.17 -19.87 -6.16
N ARG A 211 23.38 -19.78 -7.24
CA ARG A 211 21.97 -19.37 -7.16
C ARG A 211 21.05 -20.34 -6.41
N ARG A 212 21.45 -21.61 -6.27
CA ARG A 212 20.67 -22.69 -5.64
C ARG A 212 21.24 -23.20 -4.32
N LEU A 213 22.53 -23.01 -4.07
CA LEU A 213 23.23 -23.62 -2.95
C LEU A 213 23.94 -22.55 -2.12
N ASP A 214 23.72 -22.62 -0.81
CA ASP A 214 24.54 -21.97 0.20
C ASP A 214 25.21 -23.00 1.10
N ILE A 215 26.37 -22.64 1.64
CA ILE A 215 26.97 -23.29 2.81
C ILE A 215 26.55 -22.50 4.04
N GLU A 216 26.21 -23.17 5.12
CA GLU A 216 25.75 -22.54 6.35
C GLU A 216 26.50 -23.12 7.54
N THR A 217 27.04 -22.25 8.38
CA THR A 217 27.61 -22.63 9.67
C THR A 217 26.79 -22.00 10.77
N ARG A 218 26.38 -22.76 11.78
CA ARG A 218 25.58 -22.26 12.91
C ARG A 218 26.25 -22.59 14.23
N LEU A 219 26.18 -21.66 15.17
CA LEU A 219 26.50 -21.88 16.57
C LEU A 219 25.22 -21.56 17.37
N MET A 220 24.58 -22.59 17.88
CA MET A 220 23.33 -22.50 18.62
C MET A 220 23.59 -22.78 20.10
N TYR A 221 23.08 -21.95 20.98
CA TYR A 221 22.92 -22.27 22.39
C TYR A 221 21.53 -22.87 22.61
N VAL A 222 21.49 -24.07 23.19
CA VAL A 222 20.27 -24.81 23.45
C VAL A 222 20.01 -24.84 24.95
N TYR A 223 18.89 -24.25 25.35
CA TYR A 223 18.36 -24.31 26.69
C TYR A 223 17.39 -25.49 26.80
N SER A 224 17.80 -26.57 27.47
CA SER A 224 17.02 -27.82 27.51
C SER A 224 15.78 -27.73 28.41
N GLY A 225 15.83 -26.88 29.45
CA GLY A 225 14.78 -26.75 30.46
C GLY A 225 14.70 -27.94 31.42
N SER A 226 15.68 -28.85 31.41
CA SER A 226 15.72 -30.06 32.22
C SER A 226 17.11 -30.25 32.82
N ASP A 227 17.12 -30.59 34.11
CA ASP A 227 18.30 -30.86 34.94
C ASP A 227 18.79 -32.31 34.80
N GLU A 228 18.06 -33.13 34.02
CA GLU A 228 18.35 -34.54 33.83
C GLU A 228 18.96 -34.84 32.45
N PHE A 229 19.19 -33.80 31.63
CA PHE A 229 19.62 -33.95 30.25
C PHE A 229 21.09 -34.33 30.16
N ASP A 230 21.94 -33.94 31.10
CA ASP A 230 23.34 -34.32 31.18
C ASP A 230 23.57 -35.74 31.71
N GLY A 231 22.51 -36.41 32.17
CA GLY A 231 22.57 -37.77 32.72
C GLY A 231 23.09 -37.86 34.15
N GLY A 232 22.97 -36.81 34.96
CA GLY A 232 23.23 -36.84 36.40
C GLY A 232 22.17 -37.58 37.23
N GLY A 233 20.99 -37.85 36.66
CA GLY A 233 19.92 -38.61 37.32
C GLY A 233 18.74 -37.75 37.71
N ALA A 234 17.98 -38.16 38.75
CA ALA A 234 16.84 -37.37 39.24
C ALA A 234 17.32 -36.12 40.01
N GLN A 235 16.45 -35.11 40.13
CA GLN A 235 16.68 -33.81 40.81
C GLN A 235 17.37 -33.87 42.20
N TYR A 236 17.36 -35.01 42.90
CA TYR A 236 18.02 -35.19 44.20
C TYR A 236 19.20 -36.19 44.17
N SER A 237 19.73 -36.52 43.00
CA SER A 237 20.90 -37.38 42.88
C SER A 237 22.14 -36.66 43.43
N ALA A 238 23.15 -37.42 43.86
CA ALA A 238 24.41 -36.84 44.32
C ALA A 238 25.22 -36.14 43.19
N ILE A 239 24.76 -36.26 41.93
CA ILE A 239 25.37 -35.59 40.77
C ILE A 239 24.64 -34.28 40.49
N ASN A 240 23.30 -34.27 40.51
CA ASN A 240 22.48 -33.06 40.32
C ASN A 240 22.55 -32.05 41.48
N GLN A 241 23.15 -32.44 42.61
CA GLN A 241 23.42 -31.51 43.73
C GLN A 241 24.77 -30.78 43.60
N ARG A 242 25.52 -31.00 42.51
CA ARG A 242 26.87 -30.43 42.35
C ARG A 242 26.82 -28.98 41.89
N GLU A 243 25.82 -28.61 41.10
CA GLU A 243 25.52 -27.24 40.72
C GLU A 243 24.10 -26.83 41.15
N GLU A 244 23.87 -25.53 41.32
CA GLU A 244 22.54 -24.97 41.62
C GLU A 244 21.72 -24.66 40.35
N GLN A 245 22.25 -25.01 39.18
CA GLN A 245 21.58 -24.79 37.89
C GLN A 245 20.39 -25.76 37.76
N VAL A 246 19.34 -25.33 37.06
CA VAL A 246 18.07 -26.08 36.95
C VAL A 246 17.86 -26.62 35.52
N SER A 247 18.86 -26.47 34.65
CA SER A 247 18.77 -26.82 33.23
C SER A 247 20.15 -27.04 32.65
N ASP A 248 20.34 -28.22 32.08
CA ASP A 248 21.58 -28.58 31.39
C ASP A 248 21.59 -28.05 29.96
N ASN A 249 22.44 -27.07 29.71
CA ASN A 249 22.48 -26.38 28.43
C ASN A 249 23.73 -26.76 27.64
N PHE A 250 23.58 -26.76 26.32
CA PHE A 250 24.66 -27.12 25.42
C PHE A 250 24.77 -26.18 24.23
N PHE A 251 26.00 -26.02 23.74
CA PHE A 251 26.26 -25.40 22.46
C PHE A 251 26.23 -26.45 21.35
N ASN A 252 25.60 -26.14 20.23
CA ASN A 252 25.58 -26.98 19.04
C ASN A 252 26.23 -26.23 17.89
N ALA A 253 27.43 -26.66 17.50
CA ALA A 253 28.16 -26.10 16.38
C ALA A 253 27.95 -26.99 15.15
N THR A 254 27.33 -26.46 14.10
CA THR A 254 26.95 -27.22 12.90
C THR A 254 27.47 -26.58 11.62
N VAL A 255 27.73 -27.43 10.63
CA VAL A 255 28.02 -27.06 9.24
C VAL A 255 27.04 -27.79 8.34
N GLY A 256 26.46 -27.08 7.40
CA GLY A 256 25.40 -27.58 6.54
C GLY A 256 25.33 -26.90 5.18
N LEU A 257 24.38 -27.38 4.40
CA LEU A 257 24.04 -26.87 3.08
C LEU A 257 22.59 -26.39 3.10
N SER A 258 22.32 -25.31 2.37
CA SER A 258 20.96 -24.80 2.15
C SER A 258 20.64 -24.77 0.66
N LEU A 259 19.63 -25.53 0.27
CA LEU A 259 19.15 -25.66 -1.10
C LEU A 259 17.93 -24.76 -1.32
N LYS A 260 18.10 -23.70 -2.11
CA LYS A 260 17.04 -22.77 -2.49
C LYS A 260 16.12 -23.42 -3.51
N LEU A 261 14.83 -23.44 -3.22
CA LEU A 261 13.80 -24.05 -4.06
C LEU A 261 13.08 -22.98 -4.87
N GLY A 262 12.91 -23.25 -6.17
CA GLY A 262 12.11 -22.42 -7.07
C GLY A 262 12.80 -22.16 -8.41
N LYS A 263 12.12 -21.36 -9.25
CA LYS A 263 12.52 -21.10 -10.64
C LYS A 263 13.12 -19.71 -10.85
N HIS A 264 13.04 -18.83 -9.86
CA HIS A 264 13.58 -17.47 -9.96
C HIS A 264 15.11 -17.45 -9.84
N GLU A 265 15.73 -16.41 -10.37
CA GLU A 265 17.20 -16.27 -10.39
C GLU A 265 17.80 -15.99 -9.01
N SER A 266 17.08 -15.25 -8.17
CA SER A 266 17.53 -14.86 -6.83
C SER A 266 16.57 -15.36 -5.75
N HIS A 267 17.14 -15.64 -4.59
CA HIS A 267 16.40 -15.97 -3.38
C HIS A 267 16.23 -14.70 -2.54
N LEU A 268 15.06 -14.54 -1.91
CA LEU A 268 14.64 -13.31 -1.21
C LEU A 268 15.67 -12.82 -0.19
N MET A 269 16.24 -13.74 0.61
CA MET A 269 17.29 -13.44 1.59
C MET A 269 18.62 -12.96 1.01
N TRP A 270 18.82 -13.06 -0.30
CA TRP A 270 20.03 -12.60 -1.00
C TRP A 270 19.73 -11.40 -1.91
N HIS A 271 18.57 -10.77 -1.76
CA HIS A 271 18.16 -9.61 -2.52
C HIS A 271 18.16 -8.36 -1.65
N ASP A 272 18.73 -7.29 -2.16
CA ASP A 272 18.76 -5.97 -1.51
C ASP A 272 17.70 -5.07 -2.19
N PRO A 273 16.63 -4.68 -1.48
CA PRO A 273 15.57 -3.85 -2.04
C PRO A 273 16.04 -2.43 -2.37
N LEU A 274 17.04 -1.89 -1.66
CA LEU A 274 17.51 -0.52 -1.88
C LEU A 274 18.29 -0.42 -3.19
N GLN A 275 19.06 -1.45 -3.52
CA GLN A 275 19.80 -1.51 -4.77
C GLN A 275 18.88 -1.45 -6.00
N GLU A 276 17.70 -2.09 -5.94
CA GLU A 276 16.69 -2.01 -7.00
C GLU A 276 16.16 -0.58 -7.17
N ILE A 277 15.89 0.13 -6.06
CA ILE A 277 15.42 1.52 -6.10
C ILE A 277 16.48 2.42 -6.72
N TYR A 278 17.75 2.31 -6.31
CA TYR A 278 18.83 3.10 -6.89
C TYR A 278 19.05 2.82 -8.37
N TYR A 279 18.98 1.55 -8.78
CA TYR A 279 19.06 1.19 -10.19
C TYR A 279 17.94 1.86 -10.99
N LYS A 280 16.70 1.83 -10.49
CA LYS A 280 15.58 2.52 -11.14
C LYS A 280 15.78 4.03 -11.19
N LEU A 281 16.27 4.64 -10.12
CA LEU A 281 16.57 6.08 -10.09
C LEU A 281 17.67 6.45 -11.08
N ASP A 282 18.73 5.65 -11.19
CA ASP A 282 19.82 5.87 -12.14
C ASP A 282 19.35 5.69 -13.58
N VAL A 283 18.53 4.68 -13.85
CA VAL A 283 17.87 4.51 -15.16
C VAL A 283 16.99 5.70 -15.49
N LEU A 284 16.24 6.24 -14.52
CA LEU A 284 15.41 7.43 -14.73
C LEU A 284 16.25 8.70 -14.93
N ALA A 285 17.33 8.86 -14.17
CA ALA A 285 18.24 9.99 -14.30
C ALA A 285 18.96 10.00 -15.65
N ASN A 286 19.34 8.83 -16.16
CA ASN A 286 19.98 8.68 -17.47
C ASN A 286 18.99 8.59 -18.63
N LYS A 287 17.69 8.48 -18.33
CA LYS A 287 16.65 8.55 -19.35
C LYS A 287 16.44 10.03 -19.67
N ASN A 288 17.24 10.53 -20.61
CA ASN A 288 16.90 11.76 -21.31
C ASN A 288 15.51 11.55 -21.93
N GLN A 289 14.48 12.08 -21.28
CA GLN A 289 13.24 12.34 -21.97
C GLN A 289 13.54 13.51 -22.87
N ASP A 290 13.74 13.26 -24.16
CA ASP A 290 13.65 14.32 -25.15
C ASP A 290 12.24 14.88 -25.04
N ILE A 291 12.08 15.96 -24.27
CA ILE A 291 10.86 16.74 -24.24
C ILE A 291 10.84 17.44 -25.59
N GLU A 292 10.18 16.81 -26.55
CA GLU A 292 9.91 17.41 -27.85
C GLU A 292 8.89 18.54 -27.62
N VAL A 293 9.41 19.75 -27.41
CA VAL A 293 8.62 20.97 -27.24
C VAL A 293 8.06 21.34 -28.62
N CYS A 294 6.75 21.60 -28.69
CA CYS A 294 6.06 22.01 -29.92
C CYS A 294 6.10 20.95 -31.03
N LYS A 295 5.69 19.73 -30.70
CA LYS A 295 5.65 18.62 -31.65
C LYS A 295 4.70 18.89 -32.82
N LYS A 296 3.60 19.58 -32.55
CA LYS A 296 2.62 19.98 -33.59
C LYS A 296 2.96 21.29 -34.30
N GLY A 297 3.96 22.04 -33.82
CA GLY A 297 4.29 23.36 -34.33
C GLY A 297 3.46 24.48 -33.69
N ASP A 298 3.39 25.60 -34.39
CA ASP A 298 2.62 26.82 -34.08
C ASP A 298 2.02 27.27 -35.44
N ALA A 299 0.76 26.89 -35.69
CA ALA A 299 0.14 27.00 -37.02
C ALA A 299 -0.28 28.44 -37.37
N ASP A 300 -0.75 29.20 -36.40
CA ASP A 300 -1.21 30.58 -36.54
C ASP A 300 -0.12 31.63 -36.22
N ASN A 301 1.04 31.18 -35.72
CA ASN A 301 2.23 31.98 -35.41
C ASN A 301 1.95 33.04 -34.33
N ASP A 302 1.12 32.70 -33.35
CA ASP A 302 0.82 33.58 -32.22
C ASP A 302 1.87 33.51 -31.10
N GLY A 303 2.79 32.53 -31.18
CA GLY A 303 3.88 32.30 -30.23
C GLY A 303 3.59 31.22 -29.18
N VAL A 304 2.42 30.56 -29.24
CA VAL A 304 2.05 29.42 -28.40
C VAL A 304 1.87 28.20 -29.29
N CYS A 305 2.57 27.12 -28.96
CA CYS A 305 2.52 25.93 -29.79
C CYS A 305 1.16 25.23 -29.69
N ASP A 306 0.68 24.66 -30.80
CA ASP A 306 -0.59 23.94 -30.98
C ASP A 306 -0.83 22.83 -29.92
N ASP A 307 0.24 22.32 -29.30
CA ASP A 307 0.16 21.34 -28.21
C ASP A 307 -0.40 21.92 -26.90
N TRP A 308 -0.26 23.23 -26.71
CA TRP A 308 -0.63 23.99 -25.52
C TRP A 308 -1.57 25.16 -25.80
N ASP A 309 -1.73 25.51 -27.06
CA ASP A 309 -2.64 26.54 -27.54
C ASP A 309 -4.11 26.08 -27.45
N ARG A 310 -4.95 26.95 -26.89
CA ARG A 310 -6.40 26.77 -26.76
C ARG A 310 -7.18 27.36 -27.93
N GLN A 311 -6.58 28.26 -28.69
CA GLN A 311 -7.18 28.93 -29.85
C GLN A 311 -6.24 28.83 -31.06
N LEU A 312 -6.32 27.68 -31.74
CA LEU A 312 -5.51 27.28 -32.91
C LEU A 312 -5.65 28.16 -34.17
N ASP A 313 -6.37 29.27 -34.07
CA ASP A 313 -6.72 30.15 -35.17
C ASP A 313 -6.71 31.64 -34.78
N THR A 314 -5.84 32.00 -33.85
CA THR A 314 -5.63 33.38 -33.44
C THR A 314 -5.23 34.24 -34.66
N PRO A 315 -5.90 35.38 -34.90
CA PRO A 315 -5.54 36.27 -36.00
C PRO A 315 -4.10 36.78 -35.91
N ALA A 316 -3.39 36.75 -37.04
CA ALA A 316 -2.01 37.23 -37.11
C ALA A 316 -1.89 38.69 -36.62
N GLY A 317 -1.01 38.90 -35.63
CA GLY A 317 -0.78 40.20 -35.00
C GLY A 317 -1.66 40.49 -33.77
N ALA A 318 -2.59 39.62 -33.43
CA ALA A 318 -3.26 39.68 -32.13
C ALA A 318 -2.27 39.35 -31.02
N ARG A 319 -2.44 40.01 -29.86
CA ARG A 319 -1.69 39.65 -28.65
C ARG A 319 -2.45 38.52 -27.96
N VAL A 320 -1.73 37.49 -27.54
CA VAL A 320 -2.31 36.33 -26.86
C VAL A 320 -1.83 36.20 -25.42
N ASP A 321 -2.58 35.45 -24.62
CA ASP A 321 -2.17 35.03 -23.28
C ASP A 321 -1.25 33.80 -23.31
N GLY A 322 -0.86 33.28 -22.13
CA GLY A 322 0.00 32.09 -22.04
C GLY A 322 -0.65 30.79 -22.53
N ALA A 323 -1.91 30.83 -22.98
CA ALA A 323 -2.64 29.71 -23.52
C ALA A 323 -3.02 29.91 -25.01
N GLY A 324 -2.46 30.92 -25.68
CA GLY A 324 -2.69 31.20 -27.11
C GLY A 324 -4.04 31.84 -27.41
N VAL A 325 -4.76 32.32 -26.39
CA VAL A 325 -6.07 32.98 -26.60
C VAL A 325 -5.85 34.47 -26.83
N ALA A 326 -6.49 35.02 -27.87
CA ALA A 326 -6.47 36.46 -28.16
C ALA A 326 -7.00 37.29 -26.98
N LEU A 327 -6.31 38.38 -26.66
CA LEU A 327 -6.72 39.30 -25.59
C LEU A 327 -7.99 40.07 -25.98
N ASP A 328 -8.91 40.14 -25.03
CA ASP A 328 -10.13 40.94 -25.01
C ASP A 328 -10.21 41.55 -23.60
N ALA A 329 -9.73 42.79 -23.47
CA ALA A 329 -9.45 43.40 -22.18
C ALA A 329 -10.71 43.90 -21.44
N ASP A 330 -11.79 44.20 -22.17
CA ASP A 330 -13.06 44.66 -21.59
C ASP A 330 -14.21 43.65 -21.68
N LEU A 331 -13.96 42.50 -22.31
CA LEU A 331 -14.83 41.32 -22.37
C LEU A 331 -16.14 41.58 -23.14
N ASP A 332 -16.10 42.43 -24.15
CA ASP A 332 -17.24 42.73 -25.01
C ASP A 332 -17.41 41.74 -26.19
N GLY A 333 -16.42 40.87 -26.40
CA GLY A 333 -16.40 39.86 -27.46
C GLY A 333 -15.70 40.31 -28.75
N VAL A 334 -15.13 41.52 -28.79
CA VAL A 334 -14.23 42.03 -29.83
C VAL A 334 -12.81 41.98 -29.28
N ILE A 335 -11.93 41.19 -29.90
CA ILE A 335 -10.52 41.13 -29.48
C ILE A 335 -9.85 42.50 -29.59
N ASP A 336 -8.87 42.78 -28.73
CA ASP A 336 -8.14 44.05 -28.65
C ASP A 336 -7.56 44.52 -30.01
N LEU A 337 -7.27 43.58 -30.92
CA LEU A 337 -6.77 43.87 -32.26
C LEU A 337 -7.82 44.59 -33.14
N TYR A 338 -9.10 44.27 -32.97
CA TYR A 338 -10.22 44.81 -33.74
C TYR A 338 -11.07 45.81 -32.95
N ASP A 339 -10.78 45.97 -31.67
CA ASP A 339 -11.43 46.91 -30.79
C ASP A 339 -10.77 48.30 -30.84
N LYS A 340 -11.55 49.32 -31.17
CA LYS A 340 -11.11 50.73 -31.13
C LYS A 340 -11.10 51.31 -29.72
N CYS A 341 -11.83 50.70 -28.80
CA CYS A 341 -12.08 51.16 -27.45
C CYS A 341 -11.70 50.10 -26.40
N VAL A 342 -10.57 49.40 -26.56
CA VAL A 342 -9.94 48.31 -25.74
C VAL A 342 -10.29 48.18 -24.25
N THR A 343 -10.69 49.26 -23.56
CA THR A 343 -11.01 49.25 -22.13
C THR A 343 -12.47 49.60 -21.80
N VAL A 344 -13.32 49.80 -22.82
CA VAL A 344 -14.70 50.29 -22.69
C VAL A 344 -15.63 49.46 -23.59
N PRO A 345 -16.47 48.59 -23.02
CA PRO A 345 -17.26 47.64 -23.79
C PRO A 345 -18.16 48.29 -24.84
N GLY A 346 -18.21 47.70 -26.03
CA GLY A 346 -19.08 48.11 -27.11
C GLY A 346 -19.56 46.97 -27.99
N PRO A 347 -20.60 47.22 -28.81
CA PRO A 347 -21.04 46.23 -29.78
C PRO A 347 -20.02 46.04 -30.92
N VAL A 348 -19.95 44.82 -31.46
CA VAL A 348 -19.14 44.47 -32.65
C VAL A 348 -19.48 45.40 -33.83
N GLU A 349 -20.75 45.79 -33.96
CA GLU A 349 -21.23 46.71 -35.00
C GLU A 349 -20.54 48.08 -34.97
N ASN A 350 -20.02 48.49 -33.81
CA ASN A 350 -19.28 49.73 -33.61
C ASN A 350 -17.82 49.50 -33.21
N GLN A 351 -17.25 48.34 -33.59
CA GLN A 351 -15.82 48.04 -33.43
C GLN A 351 -15.37 48.14 -31.96
N GLY A 352 -16.17 47.56 -31.05
CA GLY A 352 -15.93 47.55 -29.60
C GLY A 352 -16.09 48.89 -28.90
N CYS A 353 -16.49 49.96 -29.62
CA CYS A 353 -16.80 51.24 -29.00
C CYS A 353 -18.28 51.37 -28.59
N PRO A 354 -18.59 52.05 -27.48
CA PRO A 354 -19.96 52.33 -27.08
C PRO A 354 -20.70 53.16 -28.14
N LEU A 355 -21.95 52.80 -28.42
CA LEU A 355 -22.82 53.59 -29.29
C LEU A 355 -23.14 54.93 -28.60
N ALA A 356 -23.03 56.03 -29.36
CA ALA A 356 -23.45 57.34 -28.86
C ALA A 356 -24.92 57.28 -28.42
N PRO A 357 -25.28 57.88 -27.28
CA PRO A 357 -26.64 57.79 -26.75
C PRO A 357 -27.61 58.47 -27.72
N THR A 358 -28.35 57.67 -28.48
CA THR A 358 -29.57 58.13 -29.12
C THR A 358 -30.59 58.41 -28.03
N GLU A 359 -31.04 59.66 -27.99
CA GLU A 359 -32.10 60.22 -27.14
C GLU A 359 -33.27 59.24 -26.85
N PRO A 360 -33.88 59.34 -25.66
CA PRO A 360 -34.64 58.26 -25.05
C PRO A 360 -36.08 58.22 -25.58
N SER A 361 -36.46 57.13 -26.24
CA SER A 361 -37.88 56.80 -26.46
C SER A 361 -38.26 55.52 -25.71
N GLY A 362 -38.87 55.70 -24.54
CA GLY A 362 -39.74 54.70 -23.91
C GLY A 362 -39.12 53.94 -22.72
N PRO A 363 -39.71 54.04 -21.52
CA PRO A 363 -39.19 53.39 -20.32
C PRO A 363 -39.71 51.95 -20.23
N VAL A 364 -39.36 51.05 -21.16
CA VAL A 364 -39.77 49.63 -21.00
C VAL A 364 -38.75 48.60 -21.51
N LYS A 365 -37.78 48.93 -22.37
CA LYS A 365 -36.90 47.90 -22.97
C LYS A 365 -35.54 47.69 -22.30
N GLU A 366 -34.96 48.72 -21.69
CA GLU A 366 -33.60 48.65 -21.10
C GLU A 366 -33.59 48.02 -19.70
N ILE A 367 -34.76 48.01 -19.04
CA ILE A 367 -34.93 47.60 -17.65
C ILE A 367 -35.11 46.08 -17.53
N THR A 368 -35.73 45.42 -18.51
CA THR A 368 -35.93 43.97 -18.52
C THR A 368 -34.60 43.22 -18.64
N THR A 369 -33.62 43.77 -19.37
CA THR A 369 -32.32 43.14 -19.60
C THR A 369 -31.51 42.96 -18.31
N ASN A 370 -31.66 43.85 -17.33
CA ASN A 370 -30.95 43.79 -16.04
C ASN A 370 -31.57 42.81 -15.02
N MET A 371 -32.71 42.20 -15.34
CA MET A 371 -33.40 41.22 -14.48
C MET A 371 -33.49 39.83 -15.16
N GLU A 372 -32.88 39.65 -16.32
CA GLU A 372 -32.76 38.37 -17.04
C GLU A 372 -31.48 37.60 -16.64
N GLY A 373 -31.43 36.31 -16.98
CA GLY A 373 -30.23 35.48 -16.76
C GLY A 373 -30.17 34.68 -15.45
N ILE A 374 -31.29 34.56 -14.73
CA ILE A 374 -31.38 33.68 -13.55
C ILE A 374 -31.55 32.23 -14.03
N GLU A 375 -30.44 31.55 -14.27
CA GLU A 375 -30.41 30.17 -14.75
C GLU A 375 -30.31 29.14 -13.62
N PHE A 376 -30.74 27.91 -13.89
CA PHE A 376 -30.75 26.80 -12.92
C PHE A 376 -30.03 25.56 -13.45
N ASP A 377 -29.42 24.83 -12.51
CA ASP A 377 -28.91 23.48 -12.76
C ASP A 377 -30.05 22.53 -13.19
N PHE A 378 -29.67 21.47 -13.91
CA PHE A 378 -30.60 20.43 -14.29
C PHE A 378 -31.32 19.86 -13.07
N ASN A 379 -32.63 19.68 -13.20
CA ASN A 379 -33.49 19.14 -12.14
C ASN A 379 -33.40 19.87 -10.78
N SER A 380 -33.12 21.17 -10.77
CA SER A 380 -32.93 21.96 -9.54
C SER A 380 -33.71 23.28 -9.54
N ASP A 381 -34.15 23.69 -8.35
CA ASP A 381 -34.73 24.99 -7.98
C ASP A 381 -33.83 25.80 -7.04
N ARG A 382 -32.59 25.34 -6.84
CA ARG A 382 -31.57 26.03 -6.04
C ARG A 382 -31.03 27.23 -6.80
N ILE A 383 -31.06 28.40 -6.17
CA ILE A 383 -30.44 29.62 -6.68
C ILE A 383 -28.90 29.46 -6.66
N LEU A 384 -28.26 29.68 -7.80
CA LEU A 384 -26.81 29.64 -7.94
C LEU A 384 -26.16 30.92 -7.37
N PRO A 385 -24.95 30.85 -6.78
CA PRO A 385 -24.23 32.04 -6.30
C PRO A 385 -24.02 33.12 -7.37
N ASN A 386 -23.79 32.71 -8.63
CA ASN A 386 -23.63 33.65 -9.75
C ASN A 386 -24.91 34.45 -10.07
N ASN A 387 -26.08 33.99 -9.61
CA ASN A 387 -27.36 34.71 -9.80
C ASN A 387 -27.59 35.76 -8.70
N THR A 388 -26.83 35.72 -7.60
CA THR A 388 -27.00 36.62 -6.45
C THR A 388 -26.87 38.11 -6.82
N PRO A 389 -25.89 38.55 -7.64
CA PRO A 389 -25.82 39.95 -8.06
C PRO A 389 -27.06 40.42 -8.83
N ILE A 390 -27.56 39.58 -9.75
CA ILE A 390 -28.78 39.86 -10.55
C ILE A 390 -30.00 39.98 -9.62
N LEU A 391 -30.13 39.07 -8.66
CA LEU A 391 -31.22 39.09 -7.69
C LEU A 391 -31.17 40.29 -6.75
N ASN A 392 -29.98 40.74 -6.33
CA ASN A 392 -29.83 41.92 -5.49
C ASN A 392 -30.18 43.21 -6.26
N ASN A 393 -29.79 43.29 -7.53
CA ASN A 393 -30.23 44.36 -8.42
C ASN A 393 -31.76 44.37 -8.58
N ALA A 394 -32.37 43.19 -8.74
CA ALA A 394 -33.82 43.05 -8.79
C ALA A 394 -34.52 43.53 -7.52
N VAL A 395 -33.96 43.26 -6.32
CA VAL A 395 -34.50 43.77 -5.03
C VAL A 395 -34.53 45.30 -5.02
N ASN A 396 -33.40 45.94 -5.35
CA ASN A 396 -33.29 47.40 -5.36
C ASN A 396 -34.29 48.01 -6.35
N TYR A 397 -34.39 47.41 -7.54
CA TYR A 397 -35.26 47.90 -8.60
C TYR A 397 -36.74 47.77 -8.24
N ILE A 398 -37.20 46.59 -7.81
CA ILE A 398 -38.61 46.38 -7.43
C ILE A 398 -39.01 47.33 -6.30
N ASN A 399 -38.12 47.59 -5.35
CA ASN A 399 -38.37 48.54 -4.27
C ASN A 399 -38.45 50.00 -4.74
N SER A 400 -37.63 50.40 -5.72
CA SER A 400 -37.69 51.74 -6.33
C SER A 400 -38.90 51.96 -7.25
N SER A 401 -39.50 50.89 -7.76
CA SER A 401 -40.64 50.95 -8.67
C SER A 401 -41.99 50.91 -7.93
N ASN A 402 -43.02 51.54 -8.50
CA ASN A 402 -44.41 51.42 -8.04
C ASN A 402 -45.18 50.29 -8.73
N ALA A 403 -44.54 49.51 -9.60
CA ALA A 403 -45.15 48.42 -10.34
C ALA A 403 -45.20 47.12 -9.51
N THR A 404 -46.07 46.20 -9.94
CA THR A 404 -46.09 44.83 -9.43
C THR A 404 -45.46 43.89 -10.44
N TYR A 405 -44.71 42.88 -9.99
CA TYR A 405 -43.97 41.97 -10.87
C TYR A 405 -44.44 40.53 -10.71
N THR A 406 -44.48 39.79 -11.82
CA THR A 406 -44.68 38.35 -11.84
C THR A 406 -43.35 37.67 -12.11
N VAL A 407 -42.91 36.85 -11.16
CA VAL A 407 -41.74 35.98 -11.25
C VAL A 407 -42.16 34.72 -11.98
N ILE A 408 -41.62 34.50 -13.17
CA ILE A 408 -42.01 33.40 -14.05
C ILE A 408 -40.87 32.39 -14.13
N GLY A 409 -41.15 31.14 -13.75
CA GLY A 409 -40.22 30.02 -13.92
C GLY A 409 -40.49 29.25 -15.20
N ALA A 410 -39.42 28.82 -15.88
CA ALA A 410 -39.45 27.94 -17.05
C ALA A 410 -38.47 26.76 -16.89
N THR A 411 -38.67 25.71 -17.69
CA THR A 411 -37.81 24.53 -17.76
C THR A 411 -37.33 24.29 -19.20
N ASP A 412 -36.38 23.36 -19.37
CA ASP A 412 -36.17 22.71 -20.66
C ASP A 412 -37.25 21.63 -20.88
N THR A 413 -37.23 20.98 -22.05
CA THR A 413 -38.19 19.93 -22.45
C THR A 413 -37.78 18.53 -21.98
N LYS A 414 -36.80 18.42 -21.07
CA LYS A 414 -36.36 17.14 -20.50
C LYS A 414 -37.27 16.75 -19.36
N GLY A 415 -38.09 15.71 -19.54
CA GLY A 415 -38.98 15.19 -18.50
C GLY A 415 -40.45 15.15 -18.96
N THR A 416 -41.38 15.01 -18.02
CA THR A 416 -42.82 15.09 -18.32
C THR A 416 -43.34 16.52 -18.09
N ASP A 417 -44.33 16.97 -18.89
CA ASP A 417 -44.97 18.29 -18.74
C ASP A 417 -45.45 18.53 -17.28
N GLU A 418 -46.04 17.53 -16.63
CA GLU A 418 -46.49 17.63 -15.23
C GLU A 418 -45.30 17.87 -14.25
N TYR A 419 -44.18 17.19 -14.49
CA TYR A 419 -42.98 17.37 -13.67
C TYR A 419 -42.38 18.76 -13.87
N ASN A 420 -42.27 19.19 -15.12
CA ASN A 420 -41.71 20.46 -15.53
C ASN A 420 -42.56 21.65 -15.05
N GLN A 421 -43.89 21.51 -15.07
CA GLN A 421 -44.81 22.45 -14.46
C GLN A 421 -44.50 22.63 -12.96
N LYS A 422 -44.48 21.54 -12.19
CA LYS A 422 -44.16 21.57 -10.75
C LYS A 422 -42.75 22.12 -10.47
N LEU A 423 -41.75 21.81 -11.30
CA LEU A 423 -40.38 22.31 -11.13
C LEU A 423 -40.28 23.82 -11.41
N SER A 424 -40.92 24.30 -12.46
CA SER A 424 -40.97 25.73 -12.79
C SER A 424 -41.61 26.57 -11.66
N GLU A 425 -42.67 26.05 -11.03
CA GLU A 425 -43.31 26.69 -9.87
C GLU A 425 -42.38 26.76 -8.67
N ARG A 426 -41.61 25.69 -8.40
CA ARG A 426 -40.61 25.70 -7.33
C ARG A 426 -39.51 26.74 -7.58
N ARG A 427 -39.00 26.85 -8.82
CA ARG A 427 -38.02 27.87 -9.21
C ARG A 427 -38.54 29.29 -8.99
N ALA A 428 -39.75 29.58 -9.46
CA ALA A 428 -40.38 30.88 -9.28
C ALA A 428 -40.57 31.22 -7.79
N ASN A 429 -41.01 30.25 -6.99
CA ASN A 429 -41.16 30.41 -5.54
C ASN A 429 -39.82 30.59 -4.81
N SER A 430 -38.77 29.88 -5.23
CA SER A 430 -37.40 30.02 -4.69
C SER A 430 -36.89 31.45 -4.87
N VAL A 431 -37.05 32.02 -6.08
CA VAL A 431 -36.70 33.42 -6.38
C VAL A 431 -37.58 34.40 -5.61
N LYS A 432 -38.91 34.20 -5.58
CA LYS A 432 -39.84 35.03 -4.80
C LYS A 432 -39.44 35.08 -3.32
N ASN A 433 -39.16 33.93 -2.72
CA ASN A 433 -38.76 33.84 -1.32
C ASN A 433 -37.43 34.55 -1.05
N TYR A 434 -36.47 34.45 -1.98
CA TYR A 434 -35.22 35.19 -1.91
C TYR A 434 -35.47 36.71 -1.90
N LEU A 435 -36.33 37.22 -2.79
CA LEU A 435 -36.63 38.65 -2.88
C LEU A 435 -37.36 39.17 -1.62
N ILE A 436 -38.33 38.41 -1.09
CA ILE A 436 -39.03 38.75 0.15
C ILE A 436 -38.03 38.82 1.32
N LYS A 437 -37.15 37.82 1.43
CA LYS A 437 -36.13 37.76 2.50
C LYS A 437 -35.19 38.96 2.46
N ASN A 438 -34.92 39.49 1.26
CA ASN A 438 -34.03 40.64 1.05
C ASN A 438 -34.78 41.99 0.99
N GLY A 439 -36.05 42.04 1.39
CA GLY A 439 -36.76 43.30 1.65
C GLY A 439 -37.77 43.75 0.59
N VAL A 440 -38.14 42.89 -0.38
CA VAL A 440 -39.25 43.18 -1.30
C VAL A 440 -40.60 42.89 -0.61
N GLY A 441 -41.53 43.84 -0.69
CA GLY A 441 -42.88 43.67 -0.14
C GLY A 441 -43.63 42.51 -0.79
N LYS A 442 -44.28 41.65 0.01
CA LYS A 442 -44.99 40.45 -0.46
C LYS A 442 -46.05 40.74 -1.53
N ASP A 443 -46.69 41.91 -1.44
CA ASP A 443 -47.76 42.33 -2.34
C ASP A 443 -47.24 42.86 -3.69
N LYS A 444 -45.94 43.12 -3.82
CA LYS A 444 -45.31 43.60 -5.05
C LYS A 444 -44.88 42.46 -6.00
N ILE A 445 -44.88 41.21 -5.54
CA ILE A 445 -44.34 40.07 -6.30
C ILE A 445 -45.24 38.84 -6.27
N ASN A 446 -45.63 38.36 -7.46
CA ASN A 446 -46.33 37.10 -7.66
C ASN A 446 -45.40 36.04 -8.27
N ALA A 447 -45.65 34.75 -8.07
CA ALA A 447 -44.86 33.67 -8.66
C ALA A 447 -45.74 32.73 -9.50
N VAL A 448 -45.29 32.42 -10.72
CA VAL A 448 -46.00 31.54 -11.67
C VAL A 448 -44.97 30.61 -12.33
N GLY A 449 -45.28 29.32 -12.43
CA GLY A 449 -44.51 28.39 -13.26
C GLY A 449 -45.19 28.19 -14.61
N ARG A 450 -44.41 28.21 -15.70
CA ARG A 450 -44.90 27.95 -17.08
C ARG A 450 -44.35 26.65 -17.69
N GLY A 451 -43.62 25.87 -16.91
CA GLY A 451 -43.07 24.58 -17.33
C GLY A 451 -42.20 24.68 -18.60
N GLU A 452 -42.33 23.69 -19.46
CA GLU A 452 -41.58 23.57 -20.72
C GLU A 452 -42.26 24.29 -21.90
N LYS A 453 -43.43 24.92 -21.69
CA LYS A 453 -44.20 25.61 -22.74
C LYS A 453 -43.69 27.02 -23.04
N ASP A 454 -42.73 27.51 -22.26
CA ASP A 454 -42.18 28.88 -22.33
C ASP A 454 -40.66 28.86 -22.53
N LEU A 455 -40.25 28.25 -23.65
CA LEU A 455 -38.83 28.13 -24.03
C LEU A 455 -38.29 29.46 -24.54
N LYS A 456 -37.08 29.83 -24.08
CA LYS A 456 -36.31 30.95 -24.63
C LYS A 456 -35.85 30.64 -26.05
N TYR A 457 -35.50 29.38 -26.28
CA TYR A 457 -35.12 28.80 -27.56
C TYR A 457 -36.14 27.73 -27.98
N PRO A 458 -37.21 28.11 -28.69
CA PRO A 458 -38.27 27.20 -29.12
C PRO A 458 -37.76 26.08 -30.04
N GLU A 459 -36.63 26.27 -30.71
CA GLU A 459 -36.01 25.24 -31.55
C GLU A 459 -35.50 24.03 -30.75
N CYS A 460 -35.38 24.15 -29.42
CA CYS A 460 -34.95 23.10 -28.50
C CYS A 460 -36.10 22.21 -27.99
N ASP A 461 -37.16 22.07 -28.79
CA ASP A 461 -38.21 21.07 -28.58
C ASP A 461 -38.10 19.95 -29.64
N PRO A 462 -37.63 18.73 -29.28
CA PRO A 462 -37.19 18.30 -27.94
C PRO A 462 -35.73 18.73 -27.65
N ALA A 463 -35.33 18.66 -26.37
CA ALA A 463 -34.07 19.22 -25.85
C ALA A 463 -32.80 18.68 -26.53
N GLU A 464 -32.87 17.48 -27.12
CA GLU A 464 -31.75 16.84 -27.83
C GLU A 464 -31.35 17.58 -29.11
N LYS A 465 -32.22 18.45 -29.66
CA LYS A 465 -31.91 19.28 -30.83
C LYS A 465 -30.87 20.38 -30.56
N CYS A 466 -30.60 20.67 -29.29
CA CYS A 466 -29.79 21.80 -28.88
C CYS A 466 -28.60 21.39 -28.01
N PRO A 467 -27.48 22.12 -28.11
CA PRO A 467 -26.37 21.96 -27.17
C PRO A 467 -26.80 22.33 -25.74
N GLU A 468 -26.11 21.76 -24.74
CA GLU A 468 -26.52 21.87 -23.33
C GLU A 468 -26.61 23.32 -22.82
N TRP A 469 -25.81 24.25 -23.37
CA TRP A 469 -25.89 25.66 -22.99
C TRP A 469 -27.23 26.32 -23.37
N LYS A 470 -27.85 25.93 -24.50
CA LYS A 470 -29.19 26.42 -24.88
C LYS A 470 -30.27 25.84 -23.98
N ASN A 471 -30.15 24.56 -23.63
CA ASN A 471 -31.05 23.91 -22.67
C ASN A 471 -30.93 24.56 -21.28
N ARG A 472 -29.71 24.93 -20.88
CA ARG A 472 -29.47 25.70 -19.65
C ARG A 472 -30.15 27.06 -19.66
N ALA A 473 -30.06 27.79 -20.77
CA ALA A 473 -30.74 29.07 -20.92
C ALA A 473 -32.28 28.94 -20.93
N ASN A 474 -32.84 27.80 -21.33
CA ASN A 474 -34.27 27.52 -21.17
C ASN A 474 -34.67 27.31 -19.68
N ARG A 475 -33.79 26.72 -18.87
CA ARG A 475 -33.95 26.54 -17.42
C ARG A 475 -33.74 27.86 -16.66
N ARG A 476 -34.68 28.78 -16.79
CA ARG A 476 -34.56 30.16 -16.29
C ARG A 476 -35.73 30.60 -15.41
N VAL A 477 -35.50 31.68 -14.66
CA VAL A 477 -36.53 32.55 -14.11
C VAL A 477 -36.35 33.95 -14.69
N TYR A 478 -37.46 34.62 -15.01
CA TYR A 478 -37.47 35.99 -15.48
C TYR A 478 -38.66 36.75 -14.89
N PHE A 479 -38.70 38.07 -15.09
CA PHE A 479 -39.70 38.96 -14.48
C PHE A 479 -40.57 39.61 -15.55
N GLU A 480 -41.86 39.67 -15.30
CA GLU A 480 -42.83 40.40 -16.12
C GLU A 480 -43.50 41.47 -15.25
N ALA A 481 -43.35 42.74 -15.60
CA ALA A 481 -44.03 43.83 -14.91
C ALA A 481 -45.52 43.85 -15.31
N LYS A 482 -46.39 44.17 -14.35
CA LYS A 482 -47.84 44.25 -14.55
C LYS A 482 -48.33 45.68 -14.46
#